data_AF-A0A967HWU6-F1
#
_entry.id   AF-A0A967HWU6-F1
#
_cell.length_a   1.000
_cell.length_b   1.000
_cell.length_c   1.000
_cell.angle_alpha   90.00
_cell.angle_beta   90.00
_cell.angle_gamma   90.00
#
_symmetry.space_group_name_H-M   'P 1'
#
loop_
_entity.id
_entity.type
_entity.pdbx_description
1 polymer ?
#
loop_
_entity_poly.entity_id
_entity_poly.type
_entity_poly.pdbx_seq_one_letter_code
_entity_poly.pdbx_strand_id
1 'polypeptide(L)' 'FTLETVRCIGCCSLGPVVTINEKVYARTDSEKTLKTVDQYD' A
#
# COMPACT_ATOMS: atom_id res chain seq x y z
N PHE A 1 12.94 1.07 -4.64
CA PHE A 1 11.72 1.62 -4.00
C PHE A 1 12.10 2.61 -2.91
N THR A 2 11.31 3.67 -2.74
CA THR A 2 11.42 4.59 -1.60
C THR A 2 10.24 4.35 -0.69
N LEU A 3 10.49 4.18 0.61
CA LEU A 3 9.43 3.98 1.60
C LEU A 3 9.24 5.26 2.40
N GLU A 4 8.02 5.78 2.39
CA GLU A 4 7.65 6.96 3.16
C GLU A 4 6.50 6.64 4.11
N THR A 5 6.58 7.15 5.33
CA THR A 5 5.51 6.99 6.32
C THR A 5 4.56 8.18 6.23
N VAL A 6 3.32 7.91 5.86
CA VAL A 6 2.26 8.92 5.78
C VAL A 6 1.25 8.71 6.92
N ARG A 7 0.72 9.81 7.46
CA ARG A 7 -0.28 9.75 8.55
C ARG A 7 -1.68 9.38 8.06
N CYS A 8 -2.09 9.90 6.90
CA CYS A 8 -3.43 9.70 6.36
C CYS A 8 -3.39 9.62 4.84
N ILE A 9 -4.08 8.61 4.28
CA ILE A 9 -4.31 8.43 2.84
C ILE A 9 -5.76 8.83 2.46
N GLY A 10 -6.61 9.11 3.45
CA GLY A 10 -8.03 9.43 3.22
C GLY A 10 -8.93 8.21 3.04
N CYS A 11 -8.46 7.02 3.41
CA CYS A 11 -9.19 5.75 3.26
C CYS A 11 -9.44 5.06 4.62
N CYS A 12 -9.85 5.83 5.63
CA CYS A 12 -9.97 5.38 7.03
C CYS A 12 -10.87 4.14 7.21
N SER A 13 -11.89 3.97 6.37
CA SER A 13 -12.82 2.83 6.39
C SER A 13 -12.28 1.56 5.72
N LEU A 14 -11.15 1.65 5.02
CA LEU A 14 -10.57 0.61 4.17
C LEU A 14 -9.20 0.12 4.68
N GLY A 15 -8.81 0.56 5.88
CA GLY A 15 -7.55 0.15 6.50
C GLY A 15 -7.44 -1.37 6.64
N PRO A 16 -6.21 -1.93 6.67
CA PRO A 16 -4.91 -1.31 6.32
C PRO A 16 -4.79 -0.95 4.82
N VAL A 17 -4.16 0.20 4.55
CA VAL A 17 -3.98 0.77 3.20
C VAL A 17 -2.52 1.14 2.94
N VAL A 18 -2.05 0.91 1.72
CA VAL A 18 -0.73 1.35 1.22
C VAL A 18 -0.89 1.93 -0.17
N THR A 19 -0.08 2.94 -0.50
CA THR A 19 -0.05 3.53 -1.84
C THR A 19 1.28 3.19 -2.50
N ILE A 20 1.25 2.61 -3.71
CA ILE A 20 2.44 2.26 -4.50
C ILE A 20 2.25 2.88 -5.88
N ASN A 21 3.21 3.71 -6.32
CA ASN A 21 3.13 4.45 -7.60
C ASN A 21 1.76 5.14 -7.78
N GLU A 22 1.32 5.87 -6.74
CA GLU A 22 0.04 6.62 -6.69
C GLU A 22 -1.23 5.75 -6.74
N LYS A 23 -1.11 4.42 -6.78
CA LYS A 23 -2.24 3.50 -6.69
C LYS A 23 -2.50 3.10 -5.24
N VAL A 24 -3.74 3.22 -4.81
CA VAL A 24 -4.18 2.85 -3.47
C VAL A 24 -4.53 1.37 -3.42
N TYR A 25 -3.90 0.65 -2.50
CA TYR A 25 -4.16 -0.75 -2.19
C TYR A 25 -4.77 -0.84 -0.80
N ALA A 26 -6.03 -1.27 -0.73
CA ALA A 26 -6.78 -1.44 0.52
C ALA A 26 -6.86 -2.90 0.95
N ARG A 27 -7.09 -3.14 2.24
CA ARG A 27 -7.14 -4.49 2.84
C ARG A 27 -5.90 -5.32 2.50
N THR A 28 -4.74 -4.68 2.51
CA THR A 28 -3.47 -5.35 2.26
C THR A 28 -3.02 -6.11 3.50
N ASP A 29 -2.34 -7.21 3.27
CA ASP A 29 -1.61 -7.98 4.28
C ASP A 29 -0.14 -8.09 3.84
N SER A 30 0.71 -8.63 4.70
CA SER A 30 2.15 -8.72 4.41
C SER A 30 2.43 -9.51 3.13
N GLU A 31 1.71 -10.62 2.88
CA GLU A 31 1.88 -11.42 1.65
C GLU A 31 1.37 -10.68 0.41
N LYS A 32 0.19 -10.06 0.48
CA LYS A 32 -0.34 -9.26 -0.64
C LYS A 32 0.56 -8.07 -0.97
N THR A 33 1.13 -7.44 0.04
CA THR A 33 2.04 -6.31 -0.16
C THR A 33 3.30 -6.76 -0.88
N LEU A 34 3.92 -7.86 -0.45
CA LEU A 34 5.09 -8.45 -1.13
C LEU A 34 4.77 -8.80 -2.59
N LYS A 35 3.67 -9.52 -2.84
CA LYS A 35 3.22 -9.85 -4.20
C LYS A 35 2.97 -8.62 -5.07
N THR A 36 2.49 -7.53 -4.47
CA THR A 36 2.25 -6.28 -5.20
C THR A 36 3.56 -5.59 -5.54
N VAL A 37 4.54 -5.59 -4.63
CA VAL A 37 5.86 -5.02 -4.87
C VAL A 37 6.64 -5.81 -5.92
N ASP A 38 6.56 -7.15 -5.90
CA ASP A 38 7.18 -8.04 -6.91
C ASP A 38 6.66 -7.79 -8.34
N GLN A 39 5.47 -7.21 -8.51
CA GLN A 39 4.96 -6.83 -9.85
C GLN A 39 5.63 -5.58 -10.43
N TYR A 40 6.35 -4.83 -9.60
CA TYR A 40 7.03 -3.59 -9.97
C TYR A 40 8.57 -3.76 -10.03
N ASP A 41 9.05 -5.00 -10.16
CA ASP A 41 10.48 -5.34 -10.37
C ASP A 41 11.07 -4.65 -11.61
#